data_AF-A0A959LII0-F1
#
_entry.id   AF-A0A959LII0-F1
#
_cell.length_a   1.000
_cell.length_b   1.000
_cell.length_c   1.000
_cell.angle_alpha   90.00
_cell.angle_beta   90.00
_cell.angle_gamma   90.00
#
_symmetry.space_group_name_H-M   'P 1'
#
loop_
_entity.id
_entity.type
_entity.pdbx_description
1 polymer ?
#
loop_
_entity_poly.entity_id
_entity_poly.type
_entity_poly.pdbx_seq_one_letter_code
_entity_poly.pdbx_strand_id
1 'polypeptide(L)'
;QGKTAVLEKDAYSLAVLTRPEDDQAVTSDYFKEHARFVPDIGSQIGNSIEDWSNGLQALDTHAEVKVSLDDKIESVYISRNIWKNGIPFGEFVDLVKNYFR
;
A
#
# COMPACT_ATOMS: atom_id res chain seq x y z
N GLN A 1 -6.23 -4.50 -6.57
CA GLN A 1 -4.95 -4.73 -5.87
C GLN A 1 -5.08 -4.62 -4.35
N GLY A 2 -5.90 -3.68 -3.81
CA GLY A 2 -6.15 -3.58 -2.35
C GLY A 2 -6.68 -4.86 -1.68
N LYS A 3 -7.68 -5.54 -2.27
CA LYS A 3 -8.21 -6.80 -1.73
C LYS A 3 -7.18 -7.94 -1.64
N THR A 4 -6.23 -8.02 -2.56
CA THR A 4 -5.15 -9.03 -2.53
C THR A 4 -4.11 -8.71 -1.45
N ALA A 5 -3.84 -7.41 -1.22
CA ALA A 5 -2.95 -6.96 -0.14
C ALA A 5 -3.47 -7.26 1.28
N VAL A 6 -4.78 -7.46 1.44
CA VAL A 6 -5.37 -7.93 2.71
C VAL A 6 -5.23 -9.43 2.91
N LEU A 7 -5.31 -10.20 1.82
CA LEU A 7 -5.18 -11.67 1.87
C LEU A 7 -3.74 -12.11 2.10
N GLU A 8 -2.78 -11.34 1.60
CA GLU A 8 -1.34 -11.62 1.73
C GLU A 8 -0.63 -10.42 2.35
N LYS A 9 -1.01 -10.06 3.58
CA LYS A 9 -0.53 -8.84 4.28
C LYS A 9 1.00 -8.72 4.34
N ASP A 10 1.70 -9.85 4.30
CA ASP A 10 3.15 -9.96 4.35
C ASP A 10 3.83 -9.96 2.97
N ALA A 11 3.06 -9.99 1.88
CA ALA A 11 3.58 -10.08 0.51
C ALA A 11 3.70 -8.72 -0.19
N TYR A 12 3.35 -7.61 0.47
CA TYR A 12 3.30 -6.29 -0.14
C TYR A 12 4.18 -5.27 0.57
N SER A 13 5.03 -4.61 -0.20
CA SER A 13 5.79 -3.44 0.22
C SER A 13 5.42 -2.20 -0.60
N LEU A 14 5.34 -1.04 0.03
CA LEU A 14 5.17 0.24 -0.67
C LEU A 14 6.54 0.87 -0.92
N ALA A 15 6.79 1.30 -2.15
CA ALA A 15 7.92 2.15 -2.50
C ALA A 15 7.43 3.55 -2.87
N VAL A 16 7.94 4.58 -2.20
CA VAL A 16 7.64 5.99 -2.49
C VAL A 16 8.92 6.71 -2.88
N LEU A 17 8.87 7.44 -3.99
CA LEU A 17 9.90 8.36 -4.42
C LEU A 17 9.29 9.74 -4.62
N THR A 18 9.82 10.74 -3.91
CA THR A 18 9.47 12.14 -4.17
C THR A 18 10.34 12.66 -5.31
N ARG A 19 9.72 13.15 -6.38
CA ARG A 19 10.47 13.77 -7.47
C ARG A 19 11.12 15.08 -7.00
N PRO A 20 12.36 15.37 -7.42
CA PRO A 20 13.04 16.60 -7.05
C PRO A 20 12.35 17.82 -7.70
N GLU A 21 11.97 17.69 -8.98
CA GLU A 21 11.13 18.62 -9.77
C GLU A 21 10.29 17.80 -10.77
N ASP A 22 9.14 18.35 -11.24
CA ASP A 22 8.12 17.60 -11.98
C ASP A 22 8.66 16.85 -13.23
N ASP A 23 9.61 17.49 -13.94
CA ASP A 23 10.14 17.02 -15.23
C ASP A 23 11.57 16.45 -15.16
N GLN A 24 12.21 16.41 -13.99
CA GLN A 24 13.58 15.94 -13.89
C GLN A 24 13.64 14.40 -13.97
N ALA A 25 14.50 13.88 -14.84
CA ALA A 25 14.69 12.44 -14.98
C ALA A 25 15.25 11.84 -13.67
N VAL A 26 14.58 10.81 -13.17
CA VAL A 26 15.02 10.06 -11.98
C VAL A 26 16.17 9.13 -12.38
N THR A 27 17.36 9.40 -11.86
CA THR A 27 18.53 8.51 -12.04
C THR A 27 18.47 7.33 -11.07
N SER A 28 19.23 6.28 -11.36
CA SER A 28 19.36 5.12 -10.45
C SER A 28 19.89 5.54 -9.08
N ASP A 29 20.86 6.45 -9.04
CA ASP A 29 21.45 6.89 -7.78
C ASP A 29 20.47 7.73 -6.97
N TYR A 30 19.73 8.63 -7.63
CA TYR A 30 18.65 9.38 -6.97
C TYR A 30 17.59 8.44 -6.38
N PHE A 31 17.19 7.39 -7.11
CA PHE A 31 16.27 6.40 -6.60
C PHE A 31 16.81 5.71 -5.33
N LYS A 32 18.06 5.25 -5.35
CA LYS A 32 18.67 4.56 -4.20
C LYS A 32 18.76 5.45 -2.97
N GLU A 33 19.00 6.74 -3.15
CA GLU A 33 19.16 7.70 -2.06
C GLU A 33 17.82 8.16 -1.47
N HIS A 34 16.84 8.44 -2.34
CA HIS A 34 15.61 9.13 -1.96
C HIS A 34 14.37 8.22 -1.88
N ALA A 35 14.41 7.00 -2.42
CA ALA A 35 13.30 6.07 -2.26
C ALA A 35 13.15 5.66 -0.79
N ARG A 36 11.89 5.50 -0.38
CA ARG A 36 11.51 5.00 0.94
C ARG A 36 10.60 3.80 0.77
N PHE A 37 10.86 2.77 1.55
CA PHE A 37 10.17 1.50 1.48
C PHE A 37 9.42 1.25 2.78
N VAL A 38 8.18 0.80 2.69
CA VAL A 38 7.35 0.37 3.83
C VAL A 38 7.04 -1.11 3.61
N PRO A 39 7.84 -2.04 4.16
CA PRO A 39 7.73 -3.46 3.88
C PRO A 39 6.47 -4.12 4.46
N ASP A 40 5.87 -3.51 5.47
CA ASP A 40 4.70 -4.00 6.22
C ASP A 40 3.40 -3.26 5.82
N ILE A 41 3.39 -2.59 4.66
CA ILE A 41 2.25 -1.76 4.28
C ILE A 41 0.95 -2.56 4.17
N GLY A 42 1.01 -3.82 3.74
CA GLY A 42 -0.16 -4.71 3.66
C GLY A 42 -0.84 -4.90 5.01
N SER A 43 -0.05 -5.08 6.08
CA SER A 43 -0.55 -5.14 7.45
C SER A 43 -1.14 -3.80 7.92
N GLN A 44 -0.49 -2.67 7.59
CA GLN A 44 -0.96 -1.35 8.01
C GLN A 44 -2.30 -0.95 7.36
N ILE A 45 -2.55 -1.36 6.11
CA ILE A 45 -3.81 -1.06 5.40
C ILE A 45 -4.87 -2.15 5.56
N GLY A 46 -4.48 -3.33 6.05
CA GLY A 46 -5.32 -4.52 6.13
C GLY A 46 -6.63 -4.27 6.89
N ASN A 47 -6.53 -3.70 8.09
CA ASN A 47 -7.70 -3.42 8.94
C ASN A 47 -8.67 -2.45 8.28
N SER A 48 -8.17 -1.39 7.64
CA SER A 48 -9.01 -0.39 6.97
C SER A 48 -9.79 -0.98 5.79
N ILE A 49 -9.23 -1.95 5.08
CA ILE A 49 -9.91 -2.61 3.96
C ILE A 49 -10.89 -3.67 4.48
N GLU A 50 -10.54 -4.41 5.55
CA GLU A 50 -11.46 -5.36 6.21
C GLU A 50 -12.69 -4.66 6.79
N ASP A 51 -12.51 -3.57 7.54
CA ASP A 51 -13.59 -2.78 8.13
C ASP A 51 -14.53 -2.22 7.06
N TRP A 52 -13.96 -1.78 5.94
CA TRP A 52 -14.74 -1.29 4.83
C TRP A 52 -15.53 -2.39 4.11
N SER A 53 -14.93 -3.56 3.92
CA SER A 53 -15.61 -4.74 3.37
C SER A 53 -16.76 -5.18 4.27
N ASN A 54 -16.54 -5.20 5.59
CA ASN A 54 -17.57 -5.55 6.58
C ASN A 54 -18.72 -4.53 6.57
N GLY A 55 -18.42 -3.23 6.48
CA GLY A 55 -19.42 -2.19 6.37
C GLY A 55 -20.27 -2.29 5.10
N LEU A 56 -19.65 -2.65 3.96
CA LEU A 56 -20.37 -2.89 2.71
C LEU A 56 -21.26 -4.14 2.78
N GLN A 57 -20.77 -5.24 3.36
CA GLN A 57 -21.57 -6.45 3.55
C GLN A 57 -22.77 -6.21 4.48
N ALA A 58 -22.60 -5.40 5.53
CA ALA A 58 -23.69 -5.03 6.42
C ALA A 58 -24.82 -4.26 5.69
N LEU A 59 -24.49 -3.43 4.71
CA LEU A 59 -25.49 -2.72 3.89
C LEU A 59 -26.27 -3.65 2.95
N ASP A 60 -25.69 -4.78 2.57
CA ASP A 60 -26.30 -5.77 1.66
C ASP A 60 -27.21 -6.77 2.41
N THR A 61 -27.01 -6.96 3.72
CA THR A 61 -27.81 -7.89 4.55
C THR A 61 -29.05 -7.26 5.19
N HIS A 62 -29.25 -5.94 5.06
CA HIS A 62 -30.47 -5.26 5.53
C HIS A 62 -31.61 -5.51 4.54
N ALA A 63 -32.21 -6.70 4.67
CA ALA A 63 -33.23 -7.27 3.82
C ALA A 63 -34.35 -6.28 3.43
N GLU A 64 -34.44 -6.04 2.12
CA GLU A 64 -35.50 -5.44 1.27
C GLU A 64 -34.91 -4.50 0.20
N VAL A 65 -33.68 -3.99 0.41
CA VAL A 65 -32.97 -3.14 -0.55
C VAL A 65 -31.56 -3.68 -0.78
N LYS A 66 -31.25 -4.05 -2.03
CA LYS A 66 -29.90 -4.42 -2.46
C LYS A 66 -29.18 -3.18 -2.99
N VAL A 67 -28.08 -2.78 -2.36
CA VAL A 67 -27.26 -1.63 -2.80
C VAL A 67 -25.95 -2.14 -3.40
N SER A 68 -25.92 -2.30 -4.73
CA SER A 68 -24.69 -2.55 -5.48
C SER A 68 -24.09 -1.23 -5.95
N LEU A 69 -22.85 -0.95 -5.52
CA LEU A 69 -22.10 0.22 -5.95
C LEU A 69 -21.21 -0.19 -7.13
N ASP A 70 -21.78 -0.17 -8.33
CA ASP A 70 -21.02 -0.35 -9.57
C ASP A 70 -19.97 0.76 -9.68
N ASP A 71 -18.74 0.39 -10.08
CA ASP A 71 -17.58 1.26 -10.28
C ASP A 71 -16.92 1.91 -9.05
N LYS A 72 -16.91 1.23 -7.89
CA LYS A 72 -16.04 1.69 -6.79
C LYS A 72 -14.55 1.47 -7.11
N ILE A 73 -13.90 2.51 -7.62
CA ILE A 73 -12.45 2.66 -7.56
C ILE A 73 -12.07 2.77 -6.08
N GLU A 74 -11.63 1.64 -5.54
CA GLU A 74 -11.16 1.52 -4.17
C GLU A 74 -9.80 2.24 -4.03
N SER A 75 -9.77 3.36 -3.31
CA SER A 75 -8.52 4.08 -3.02
C SER A 75 -8.26 4.14 -1.53
N VAL A 76 -7.04 3.79 -1.13
CA VAL A 76 -6.55 3.92 0.25
C VAL A 76 -5.54 5.06 0.26
N TYR A 77 -5.79 6.05 1.10
CA TYR A 77 -4.86 7.14 1.32
C TYR A 77 -3.78 6.73 2.32
N ILE A 78 -2.53 6.81 1.91
CA ILE A 78 -1.38 6.53 2.78
C ILE A 78 -0.76 7.86 3.19
N SER A 79 -0.84 8.17 4.48
CA SER A 79 -0.29 9.41 5.05
C SER A 79 1.20 9.54 4.78
N ARG A 80 1.64 10.78 4.53
CA ARG A 80 3.06 11.12 4.37
C ARG A 80 3.95 10.62 5.51
N ASN A 81 3.43 10.60 6.73
CA ASN A 81 4.19 10.16 7.89
C ASN A 81 4.54 8.67 7.85
N ILE A 82 3.72 7.84 7.17
CA ILE A 82 3.96 6.40 7.05
C ILE A 82 5.16 6.17 6.14
N TRP A 83 5.13 6.72 4.92
CA TRP A 83 6.21 6.47 3.96
C TRP A 83 7.45 7.31 4.18
N LYS A 84 7.36 8.50 4.81
CA LYS A 84 8.55 9.30 5.16
C LYS A 84 9.45 8.57 6.17
N ASN A 85 8.85 7.75 7.03
CA ASN A 85 9.53 6.93 8.03
C ASN A 85 9.87 5.53 7.52
N GLY A 86 9.66 5.26 6.22
CA GLY A 86 10.08 4.00 5.60
C GLY A 86 11.61 3.84 5.57
N ILE A 87 12.06 2.61 5.32
CA ILE A 87 13.48 2.27 5.26
C ILE A 87 14.10 2.69 3.93
N PRO A 88 15.41 3.00 3.90
CA PRO A 88 16.13 3.31 2.66
C PRO A 88 16.35 2.05 1.80
N PHE A 89 16.74 2.27 0.53
CA PHE A 89 16.90 1.19 -0.46
C PHE A 89 17.87 0.09 -0.01
N GLY A 90 19.01 0.44 0.60
CA GLY A 90 20.01 -0.54 1.05
C GLY A 90 19.43 -1.52 2.08
N GLU A 91 18.74 -0.99 3.10
CA GLU A 91 18.09 -1.79 4.14
C GLU A 91 16.96 -2.66 3.56
N PHE A 92 16.21 -2.14 2.58
CA PHE A 92 15.20 -2.92 1.88
C PHE A 92 15.81 -4.10 1.11
N VAL A 93 16.92 -3.90 0.41
CA VAL A 93 17.62 -4.97 -0.31
C VAL A 93 18.10 -6.06 0.65
N ASP A 94 18.63 -5.68 1.80
CA ASP A 94 19.08 -6.64 2.81
C ASP A 94 17.92 -7.42 3.43
N LEU A 95 16.76 -6.79 3.60
CA LEU A 95 15.53 -7.47 4.00
C LEU A 95 15.09 -8.49 2.95
N VAL A 96 15.07 -8.11 1.66
CA VAL A 96 14.67 -8.99 0.55
C VAL A 96 15.59 -10.20 0.42
N LYS A 97 16.91 -10.04 0.59
CA LYS A 97 17.87 -11.16 0.55
C LYS A 97 17.55 -12.29 1.53
N ASN A 98 16.88 -12.01 2.65
CA ASN A 98 16.50 -13.03 3.61
C ASN A 98 15.43 -14.00 3.07
N TYR A 99 14.67 -13.61 2.04
CA TYR A 99 13.58 -14.40 1.46
C TYR A 99 13.98 -15.19 0.21
N PHE A 100 15.09 -14.83 -0.44
CA PHE A 100 15.53 -15.41 -1.73
C PHE A 100 16.86 -16.16 -1.61
N ARG A 101 17.08 -16.87 -0.49
CA ARG A 101 18.26 -17.73 -0.31
C ARG A 101 18.39 -18.82 -1.37
#